data_AF-A0A1I3NEN1-F1
#
_entry.id   AF-A0A1I3NEN1-F1
#
_cell.length_a   1.000
_cell.length_b   1.000
_cell.length_c   1.000
_cell.angle_alpha   90.00
_cell.angle_beta   90.00
_cell.angle_gamma   90.00
#
_symmetry.space_group_name_H-M   'P 1'
#
loop_
_entity.id
_entity.type
_entity.pdbx_description
1 polymer ?
#
loop_
_entity_poly.entity_id
_entity_poly.type
_entity_poly.pdbx_seq_one_letter_code
_entity_poly.pdbx_strand_id
1 'polypeptide(L)'
;MAIDPLSTPLPNTSNMTEAQFNAAMNTFFSELATFGAQINAAIEAMNLNAVTGTSASSIAIGTGSKSFTASTGKSWVGGMFIALADTAAPSTNAMYGIVTSYNPSTGALVVNVTYTVGSGTKASWTISQSSPTNISGSMVLLSSVTASASATVDLETTFNSTYDEYMILGTAIVPASPGQNLNCRMKLGGSYLTTGYRYHNAMSTDGSNAYGASASAAGAAIPIGEGVGASLDFTMHVRNVTNATIRKLLHFHGAYMNSNPSLALISGAGTNDNTGALTGIRFMMSSGNIASGTFRLYGIKKQ
;
A
#
# COMPACT_ATOMS: atom_id res chain seq x y z
N MET A 1 14.70 -12.12 -32.79
CA MET A 1 15.51 -12.64 -33.92
C MET A 1 15.00 -14.04 -34.21
N ALA A 2 14.69 -14.36 -35.47
CA ALA A 2 14.24 -15.70 -35.84
C ALA A 2 15.47 -16.63 -35.93
N ILE A 3 15.33 -17.85 -35.41
CA ILE A 3 16.32 -18.92 -35.57
C ILE A 3 15.81 -19.80 -36.69
N ASP A 4 16.61 -19.99 -37.73
CA ASP A 4 16.25 -20.85 -38.85
C ASP A 4 16.46 -22.31 -38.43
N PRO A 5 15.43 -23.17 -38.51
CA PRO A 5 15.60 -24.59 -38.23
C PRO A 5 16.51 -25.23 -39.28
N LEU A 6 17.24 -26.27 -38.89
CA LEU A 6 18.01 -27.09 -39.84
C LEU A 6 17.04 -27.68 -40.87
N SER A 7 17.24 -27.32 -42.14
CA SER A 7 16.41 -27.79 -43.26
C SER A 7 16.82 -29.18 -43.75
N THR A 8 18.06 -29.59 -43.47
CA THR A 8 18.57 -30.92 -43.85
C THR A 8 18.57 -31.89 -42.66
N PRO A 9 17.88 -33.05 -42.76
CA PRO A 9 18.06 -34.13 -41.78
C PRO A 9 19.49 -34.68 -41.89
N LEU A 10 19.99 -35.25 -40.79
CA LEU A 10 21.33 -35.85 -40.76
C LEU A 10 21.49 -36.83 -41.94
N PRO A 11 22.47 -36.61 -42.84
CA PRO A 11 22.68 -37.49 -43.99
C PRO A 11 22.89 -38.94 -43.54
N ASN A 12 22.22 -39.88 -44.22
CA ASN A 12 22.29 -41.30 -43.91
C ASN A 12 23.07 -42.04 -45.01
N THR A 13 24.00 -42.90 -44.62
CA THR A 13 24.80 -43.70 -45.55
C THR A 13 24.04 -44.87 -46.16
N SER A 14 22.86 -45.23 -45.63
CA SER A 14 22.10 -46.40 -46.08
C SER A 14 21.36 -46.22 -47.42
N ASN A 15 21.29 -44.99 -47.95
CA ASN A 15 20.54 -44.67 -49.17
C ASN A 15 21.24 -43.66 -50.10
N MET A 16 22.55 -43.43 -49.92
CA MET A 16 23.30 -42.43 -50.68
C MET A 16 24.61 -43.01 -51.20
N THR A 17 24.99 -42.59 -52.41
CA THR A 17 26.38 -42.74 -52.87
C THR A 17 27.32 -41.87 -52.04
N GLU A 18 28.61 -42.20 -52.03
CA GLU A 18 29.63 -41.42 -51.33
C GLU A 18 29.62 -39.93 -51.72
N ALA A 19 29.45 -39.63 -53.01
CA ALA A 19 29.36 -38.26 -53.50
C ALA A 19 28.12 -37.53 -52.97
N GLN A 20 26.96 -38.20 -52.90
CA GLN A 20 25.72 -37.64 -52.37
C GLN A 20 25.81 -37.41 -50.85
N PHE A 21 26.42 -38.35 -50.12
CA PHE A 21 26.66 -38.22 -48.69
C PHE A 21 27.58 -37.02 -48.40
N ASN A 22 28.69 -36.89 -49.13
CA ASN A 22 29.62 -35.77 -48.97
C ASN A 22 28.96 -34.40 -49.25
N ALA A 23 28.14 -34.30 -50.29
CA ALA A 23 27.40 -33.07 -50.60
C ALA A 23 26.36 -32.72 -49.52
N ALA A 24 25.62 -33.73 -49.03
CA ALA A 24 24.64 -33.55 -47.97
C ALA A 24 25.30 -33.16 -46.63
N MET A 25 26.44 -33.77 -46.29
CA MET A 25 27.22 -33.43 -45.10
C MET A 25 27.77 -32.01 -45.14
N ASN A 26 28.28 -31.55 -46.30
CA ASN A 26 28.74 -30.17 -46.46
C ASN A 26 27.61 -29.15 -46.24
N THR A 27 26.41 -29.46 -46.75
CA THR A 27 25.22 -28.62 -46.56
C THR A 27 24.81 -28.58 -45.08
N PHE A 28 24.72 -29.74 -44.44
CA PHE A 28 24.40 -29.85 -43.01
C PHE A 28 25.39 -29.09 -42.12
N PHE A 29 26.70 -29.17 -42.40
CA PHE A 29 27.70 -28.41 -41.63
C PHE A 29 27.56 -26.90 -41.83
N SER A 30 27.22 -26.44 -43.04
CA SER A 30 26.97 -25.02 -43.31
C SER A 30 25.73 -24.51 -42.57
N GLU A 31 24.65 -25.29 -42.56
CA GLU A 31 23.43 -24.97 -41.80
C GLU A 31 23.72 -24.96 -40.29
N LEU A 32 24.48 -25.92 -39.77
CA LEU A 32 24.86 -26.01 -38.36
C LEU A 32 25.71 -24.81 -37.91
N ALA A 33 26.65 -24.34 -38.74
CA ALA A 33 27.44 -23.15 -38.45
C ALA A 33 26.56 -21.89 -38.36
N THR A 34 25.59 -21.76 -39.26
CA THR A 34 24.62 -20.65 -39.26
C THR A 34 23.72 -20.70 -38.03
N PHE A 35 23.20 -21.88 -37.70
CA PHE A 35 22.40 -22.13 -36.51
C PHE A 35 23.17 -21.78 -35.21
N GLY A 36 24.44 -22.17 -35.11
CA GLY A 36 25.30 -21.83 -33.97
C GLY A 36 25.50 -20.32 -33.81
N ALA A 37 25.69 -19.58 -34.91
CA ALA A 37 25.79 -18.12 -34.87
C ALA A 37 24.48 -17.46 -34.42
N GLN A 38 23.33 -17.94 -34.92
CA GLN A 38 22.01 -17.46 -34.53
C GLN A 38 21.70 -17.73 -33.05
N ILE A 39 22.09 -18.89 -32.52
CA ILE A 39 21.96 -19.21 -31.09
C ILE A 39 22.82 -18.29 -30.22
N ASN A 40 24.10 -18.07 -30.57
CA ASN A 40 24.98 -17.20 -29.78
C ASN A 40 24.41 -15.76 -29.70
N ALA A 41 23.95 -15.23 -30.83
CA ALA A 41 23.30 -13.92 -30.86
C ALA A 41 21.95 -13.91 -30.11
N ALA A 42 21.21 -15.03 -30.08
CA ALA A 42 19.99 -15.15 -29.30
C ALA A 42 20.26 -15.21 -27.79
N ILE A 43 21.33 -15.89 -27.35
CA ILE A 43 21.79 -15.93 -25.95
C ILE A 43 22.19 -14.52 -25.49
N GLU A 44 22.92 -13.77 -26.32
CA GLU A 44 23.25 -12.36 -26.04
C GLU A 44 21.99 -11.49 -25.92
N ALA A 45 21.00 -11.68 -26.81
CA ALA A 45 19.74 -10.95 -26.80
C ALA A 45 18.79 -11.34 -25.65
N MET A 46 18.85 -12.58 -25.18
CA MET A 46 18.05 -13.09 -24.05
C MET A 46 18.60 -12.68 -22.68
N ASN A 47 19.70 -11.92 -22.64
CA ASN A 47 20.19 -11.37 -21.39
C ASN A 47 19.33 -10.16 -20.97
N LEU A 48 18.62 -10.28 -19.84
CA LEU A 48 17.85 -9.22 -19.15
C LEU A 48 18.64 -7.92 -18.88
N ASN A 49 19.93 -7.89 -19.21
CA ASN A 49 20.76 -6.71 -19.32
C ASN A 49 20.12 -5.59 -20.17
N ALA A 50 19.27 -5.91 -21.15
CA ALA A 50 18.59 -4.87 -21.92
C ALA A 50 17.57 -4.06 -21.08
N VAL A 51 16.99 -4.64 -20.02
CA VAL A 51 15.94 -3.99 -19.20
C VAL A 51 16.40 -3.63 -17.78
N THR A 52 17.68 -3.85 -17.49
CA THR A 52 18.35 -3.50 -16.23
C THR A 52 19.58 -2.65 -16.52
N GLY A 53 19.87 -1.64 -15.71
CA GLY A 53 21.01 -0.75 -15.90
C GLY A 53 21.35 0.04 -14.65
N THR A 54 22.24 1.03 -14.80
CA THR A 54 22.73 1.83 -13.68
C THR A 54 22.83 3.30 -14.07
N SER A 55 22.89 4.20 -13.10
CA SER A 55 23.19 5.61 -13.32
C SER A 55 24.00 6.18 -12.16
N ALA A 56 25.04 6.96 -12.48
CA ALA A 56 25.81 7.74 -11.50
C ALA A 56 25.29 9.18 -11.33
N SER A 57 24.07 9.47 -11.80
CA SER A 57 23.50 10.82 -11.71
C SER A 57 23.17 11.17 -10.26
N SER A 58 23.54 12.39 -9.84
CA SER A 58 23.21 12.92 -8.51
C SER A 58 21.80 13.53 -8.52
N ILE A 59 20.81 12.78 -8.04
CA ILE A 59 19.39 13.15 -8.13
C ILE A 59 18.73 13.07 -6.75
N ALA A 60 17.95 14.09 -6.41
CA ALA A 60 17.11 14.09 -5.20
C ALA A 60 15.89 13.20 -5.40
N ILE A 61 15.62 12.32 -4.43
CA ILE A 61 14.38 11.54 -4.36
C ILE A 61 13.20 12.50 -4.30
N GLY A 62 12.27 12.34 -5.24
CA GLY A 62 11.04 13.11 -5.29
C GLY A 62 10.20 12.73 -6.51
N THR A 63 8.94 13.14 -6.50
CA THR A 63 8.01 12.92 -7.62
C THR A 63 8.23 13.92 -8.76
N GLY A 64 7.58 13.67 -9.89
CA GLY A 64 7.66 14.48 -11.11
C GLY A 64 8.78 14.04 -12.06
N SER A 65 9.06 14.87 -13.07
CA SER A 65 10.07 14.57 -14.08
C SER A 65 11.49 14.56 -13.49
N LYS A 66 12.22 13.47 -13.73
CA LYS A 66 13.61 13.28 -13.33
C LYS A 66 14.44 12.84 -14.54
N SER A 67 15.62 13.41 -14.70
CA SER A 67 16.55 13.09 -15.78
C SER A 67 17.79 12.38 -15.25
N PHE A 68 18.20 11.31 -15.92
CA PHE A 68 19.35 10.49 -15.60
C PHE A 68 20.25 10.34 -16.83
N THR A 69 21.55 10.24 -16.57
CA THR A 69 22.49 9.60 -17.51
C THR A 69 22.64 8.15 -17.08
N ALA A 70 21.86 7.25 -17.70
CA ALA A 70 21.89 5.82 -17.42
C ALA A 70 22.90 5.09 -18.32
N SER A 71 23.15 3.81 -18.05
CA SER A 71 23.94 2.97 -18.95
C SER A 71 23.30 2.90 -20.34
N THR A 72 24.15 2.85 -21.38
CA THR A 72 23.76 2.78 -22.79
C THR A 72 23.29 1.37 -23.20
N GLY A 73 22.68 1.26 -24.38
CA GLY A 73 22.32 -0.03 -24.99
C GLY A 73 21.15 -0.75 -24.31
N LYS A 74 20.28 -0.01 -23.59
CA LYS A 74 19.10 -0.58 -22.94
C LYS A 74 17.87 -0.51 -23.85
N SER A 75 16.86 -1.30 -23.53
CA SER A 75 15.59 -1.41 -24.26
C SER A 75 14.44 -0.76 -23.50
N TRP A 76 14.72 0.29 -22.72
CA TRP A 76 13.66 1.11 -22.12
C TRP A 76 13.03 1.98 -23.20
N VAL A 77 11.70 1.93 -23.30
CA VAL A 77 10.92 2.76 -24.22
C VAL A 77 9.90 3.60 -23.46
N GLY A 78 9.41 4.67 -24.08
CA GLY A 78 8.37 5.51 -23.51
C GLY A 78 7.14 4.68 -23.10
N GLY A 79 6.62 4.93 -21.90
CA GLY A 79 5.47 4.20 -21.32
C GLY A 79 5.83 3.00 -20.46
N MET A 80 7.09 2.52 -20.48
CA MET A 80 7.51 1.45 -19.57
C MET A 80 7.59 1.94 -18.12
N PHE A 81 7.18 1.08 -17.19
CA PHE A 81 7.40 1.30 -15.76
C PHE A 81 8.78 0.80 -15.36
N ILE A 82 9.51 1.63 -14.61
CA ILE A 82 10.83 1.30 -14.07
C ILE A 82 10.97 1.71 -12.59
N ALA A 83 11.83 0.99 -11.89
CA ALA A 83 12.34 1.35 -10.57
C ALA A 83 13.75 1.92 -10.71
N LEU A 84 14.04 2.98 -9.97
CA LEU A 84 15.35 3.57 -9.77
C LEU A 84 15.67 3.50 -8.28
N ALA A 85 16.45 2.49 -7.89
CA ALA A 85 16.80 2.24 -6.50
C ALA A 85 18.22 2.73 -6.20
N ASP A 86 18.45 3.31 -5.03
CA ASP A 86 19.78 3.61 -4.52
C ASP A 86 20.61 2.33 -4.49
N THR A 87 21.76 2.30 -5.16
CA THR A 87 22.60 1.10 -5.20
C THR A 87 23.08 0.68 -3.81
N ALA A 88 23.32 1.63 -2.89
CA ALA A 88 23.83 1.33 -1.56
C ALA A 88 22.73 0.84 -0.60
N ALA A 89 21.49 1.29 -0.80
CA ALA A 89 20.37 0.98 0.09
C ALA A 89 19.04 0.84 -0.67
N PRO A 90 18.91 -0.16 -1.57
CA PRO A 90 17.82 -0.24 -2.54
C PRO A 90 16.44 -0.51 -1.92
N SER A 91 16.40 -1.04 -0.69
CA SER A 91 15.15 -1.30 0.04
C SER A 91 14.63 -0.08 0.81
N THR A 92 15.45 0.96 1.01
CA THR A 92 15.08 2.15 1.80
C THR A 92 15.01 3.42 0.97
N ASN A 93 15.68 3.46 -0.17
CA ASN A 93 15.76 4.62 -1.05
C ASN A 93 15.47 4.20 -2.50
N ALA A 94 14.31 4.58 -3.03
CA ALA A 94 13.93 4.26 -4.41
C ALA A 94 12.92 5.26 -4.99
N MET A 95 12.89 5.34 -6.32
CA MET A 95 11.88 6.03 -7.09
C MET A 95 11.26 5.06 -8.10
N TYR A 96 9.97 5.17 -8.33
CA TYR A 96 9.24 4.37 -9.30
C TYR A 96 8.48 5.30 -10.23
N GLY A 97 8.53 5.03 -11.52
CA GLY A 97 7.96 5.94 -12.51
C GLY A 97 7.83 5.35 -13.89
N ILE A 98 7.34 6.18 -14.79
CA ILE A 98 7.11 5.86 -16.19
C ILE A 98 8.21 6.51 -17.01
N VAL A 99 8.87 5.74 -17.86
CA VAL A 99 9.84 6.27 -18.83
C VAL A 99 9.11 7.21 -19.77
N THR A 100 9.55 8.46 -19.81
CA THR A 100 9.09 9.44 -20.80
C THR A 100 9.90 9.33 -22.08
N SER A 101 11.21 9.15 -21.97
CA SER A 101 12.11 8.95 -23.10
C SER A 101 13.42 8.28 -22.67
N TYR A 102 14.03 7.51 -23.55
CA TYR A 102 15.39 6.97 -23.38
C TYR A 102 16.14 7.00 -24.72
N ASN A 103 17.39 7.45 -24.72
CA ASN A 103 18.28 7.39 -25.88
C ASN A 103 19.35 6.31 -25.66
N PRO A 104 19.31 5.19 -26.42
CA PRO A 104 20.22 4.07 -26.20
C PRO A 104 21.69 4.36 -26.51
N SER A 105 21.98 5.36 -27.35
CA SER A 105 23.35 5.74 -27.72
C SER A 105 24.01 6.65 -26.69
N THR A 106 23.23 7.49 -26.01
CA THR A 106 23.75 8.48 -25.03
C THR A 106 23.45 8.13 -23.58
N GLY A 107 22.51 7.21 -23.32
CA GLY A 107 22.06 6.86 -21.97
C GLY A 107 21.11 7.89 -21.35
N ALA A 108 20.76 8.96 -22.08
CA ALA A 108 19.84 9.99 -21.58
C ALA A 108 18.45 9.39 -21.33
N LEU A 109 18.04 9.34 -20.06
CA LEU A 109 16.79 8.77 -19.58
C LEU A 109 15.98 9.86 -18.88
N VAL A 110 14.71 9.99 -19.24
CA VAL A 110 13.75 10.85 -18.55
C VAL A 110 12.61 9.99 -18.03
N VAL A 111 12.27 10.17 -16.76
CA VAL A 111 11.26 9.38 -16.05
C VAL A 111 10.32 10.33 -15.34
N ASN A 112 9.01 10.15 -15.51
CA ASN A 112 8.03 10.77 -14.62
C ASN A 112 7.85 9.89 -13.39
N VAL A 113 8.42 10.30 -12.26
CA VAL A 113 8.37 9.58 -10.98
C VAL A 113 7.02 9.83 -10.30
N THR A 114 6.30 8.75 -10.01
CA THR A 114 4.98 8.79 -9.37
C THR A 114 5.00 8.33 -7.92
N TYR A 115 6.02 7.56 -7.52
CA TYR A 115 6.15 7.03 -6.18
C TYR A 115 7.60 6.98 -5.72
N THR A 116 7.83 7.24 -4.43
CA THR A 116 9.16 7.25 -3.84
C THR A 116 9.17 6.57 -2.47
N VAL A 117 10.30 5.98 -2.12
CA VAL A 117 10.63 5.48 -0.79
C VAL A 117 11.93 6.16 -0.36
N GLY A 118 11.99 6.62 0.90
CA GLY A 118 13.17 7.33 1.42
C GLY A 118 13.22 8.80 1.02
N SER A 119 14.40 9.41 1.17
CA SER A 119 14.63 10.84 0.93
C SER A 119 16.11 11.14 0.64
N GLY A 120 16.39 12.42 0.33
CA GLY A 120 17.74 12.93 0.08
C GLY A 120 18.21 12.75 -1.37
N THR A 121 19.47 13.15 -1.61
CA THR A 121 20.12 13.06 -2.93
C THR A 121 21.02 11.84 -2.99
N LYS A 122 20.86 11.02 -4.02
CA LYS A 122 21.69 9.82 -4.26
C LYS A 122 22.46 9.98 -5.55
N ALA A 123 23.69 9.44 -5.56
CA ALA A 123 24.61 9.53 -6.69
C ALA A 123 24.85 8.19 -7.40
N SER A 124 24.19 7.12 -6.95
CA SER A 124 24.29 5.78 -7.56
C SER A 124 22.92 5.12 -7.58
N TRP A 125 22.50 4.71 -8.77
CA TRP A 125 21.19 4.14 -9.02
C TRP A 125 21.30 2.82 -9.77
N THR A 126 20.54 1.83 -9.32
CA THR A 126 20.21 0.62 -10.08
C THR A 126 18.84 0.81 -10.69
N ILE A 127 18.73 0.60 -12.00
CA ILE A 127 17.52 0.82 -12.79
C ILE A 127 17.03 -0.54 -13.28
N SER A 128 15.76 -0.86 -13.06
CA SER A 128 15.16 -2.10 -13.51
C SER A 128 13.72 -1.90 -13.95
N GLN A 129 13.23 -2.78 -14.81
CA GLN A 129 11.80 -2.83 -15.12
C GLN A 129 10.99 -3.05 -13.83
N SER A 130 9.86 -2.35 -13.71
CA SER A 130 8.94 -2.51 -12.60
C SER A 130 7.51 -2.73 -13.10
N SER A 131 6.63 -3.13 -12.18
CA SER A 131 5.19 -2.99 -12.37
C SER A 131 4.77 -1.52 -12.15
N PRO A 132 3.56 -1.14 -12.57
CA PRO A 132 2.90 0.05 -12.05
C PRO A 132 2.87 -0.02 -10.51
N THR A 133 3.41 1.00 -9.84
CA THR A 133 3.40 1.10 -8.38
C THR A 133 2.40 2.15 -7.95
N ASN A 134 1.62 1.86 -6.90
CA ASN A 134 0.50 2.68 -6.39
C ASN A 134 -0.52 3.01 -7.48
N ILE A 135 -1.45 2.09 -7.72
CA ILE A 135 -2.76 2.45 -8.29
C ILE A 135 -3.33 3.52 -7.35
N SER A 136 -3.47 4.76 -7.83
CA SER A 136 -4.04 5.86 -7.06
C SER A 136 -5.38 5.42 -6.44
N GLY A 137 -5.57 5.66 -5.13
CA GLY A 137 -6.73 5.21 -4.36
C GLY A 137 -6.49 4.15 -3.27
N SER A 138 -5.24 3.72 -3.03
CA SER A 138 -4.97 2.64 -2.07
C SER A 138 -5.18 3.02 -0.60
N MET A 139 -6.05 2.27 0.06
CA MET A 139 -6.13 2.15 1.52
C MET A 139 -4.94 1.32 2.02
N VAL A 140 -4.11 1.88 2.90
CA VAL A 140 -2.89 1.24 3.43
C VAL A 140 -3.09 0.86 4.89
N LEU A 141 -2.89 -0.42 5.26
CA LEU A 141 -2.90 -0.83 6.67
C LEU A 141 -1.67 -0.26 7.40
N LEU A 142 -1.91 0.47 8.49
CA LEU A 142 -0.88 1.17 9.26
C LEU A 142 -0.62 0.50 10.61
N SER A 143 -1.66 -0.02 11.26
CA SER A 143 -1.56 -0.71 12.56
C SER A 143 -2.70 -1.70 12.73
N SER A 144 -2.45 -2.76 13.49
CA SER A 144 -3.45 -3.75 13.91
C SER A 144 -3.20 -4.13 15.36
N VAL A 145 -4.20 -3.93 16.22
CA VAL A 145 -4.14 -4.26 17.65
C VAL A 145 -5.29 -5.19 18.00
N THR A 146 -4.97 -6.33 18.60
CA THR A 146 -5.97 -7.29 19.08
C THR A 146 -6.13 -7.14 20.60
N ALA A 147 -7.36 -6.92 21.04
CA ALA A 147 -7.72 -6.94 22.44
C ALA A 147 -7.79 -8.39 22.94
N SER A 148 -7.26 -8.62 24.14
CA SER A 148 -7.37 -9.86 24.88
C SER A 148 -7.46 -9.50 26.36
N ALA A 149 -8.69 -9.42 26.87
CA ALA A 149 -9.00 -8.86 28.19
C ALA A 149 -8.31 -7.51 28.45
N SER A 150 -8.28 -6.61 27.47
CA SER A 150 -7.53 -5.35 27.50
C SER A 150 -8.36 -4.21 28.10
N ALA A 151 -7.80 -3.48 29.06
CA ALA A 151 -8.47 -2.29 29.62
C ALA A 151 -8.62 -1.16 28.60
N THR A 152 -7.63 -1.02 27.72
CA THR A 152 -7.62 -0.06 26.61
C THR A 152 -7.01 -0.68 25.36
N VAL A 153 -7.42 -0.19 24.20
CA VAL A 153 -6.74 -0.40 22.92
C VAL A 153 -6.34 0.95 22.35
N ASP A 154 -5.05 1.14 22.13
CA ASP A 154 -4.48 2.42 21.71
C ASP A 154 -3.87 2.32 20.31
N LEU A 155 -4.21 3.28 19.46
CA LEU A 155 -3.63 3.48 18.13
C LEU A 155 -2.95 4.85 18.17
N GLU A 156 -1.61 4.92 18.26
CA GLU A 156 -0.90 6.20 18.44
C GLU A 156 0.12 6.50 17.33
N THR A 157 0.82 5.49 16.85
CA THR A 157 1.77 5.65 15.78
C THR A 157 1.01 5.65 14.46
N THR A 158 1.30 6.63 13.58
CA THR A 158 0.86 6.78 12.17
C THR A 158 -0.06 7.95 11.84
N PHE A 159 -0.66 8.65 12.81
CA PHE A 159 -1.39 9.91 12.53
C PHE A 159 -0.42 11.05 12.20
N ASN A 160 -0.32 11.38 10.90
CA ASN A 160 0.62 12.36 10.35
C ASN A 160 0.07 12.94 9.03
N SER A 161 0.90 13.65 8.25
CA SER A 161 0.50 14.33 7.02
C SER A 161 0.59 13.46 5.75
N THR A 162 0.87 12.16 5.88
CA THR A 162 1.05 11.25 4.72
C THR A 162 -0.28 10.89 4.06
N TYR A 163 -1.37 10.87 4.84
CA TYR A 163 -2.71 10.47 4.39
C TYR A 163 -3.70 11.62 4.63
N ASP A 164 -4.68 11.77 3.73
CA ASP A 164 -5.75 12.76 3.91
C ASP A 164 -6.78 12.33 4.95
N GLU A 165 -6.94 11.02 5.05
CA GLU A 165 -7.94 10.40 5.89
C GLU A 165 -7.38 9.14 6.53
N TYR A 166 -7.79 8.95 7.78
CA TYR A 166 -7.51 7.76 8.56
C TYR A 166 -8.82 7.06 8.85
N MET A 167 -8.87 5.77 8.50
CA MET A 167 -10.01 4.90 8.76
C MET A 167 -9.63 3.87 9.82
N ILE A 168 -10.47 3.69 10.82
CA ILE A 168 -10.34 2.64 11.82
C ILE A 168 -11.46 1.63 11.60
N LEU A 169 -11.10 0.35 11.55
CA LEU A 169 -12.01 -0.78 11.49
C LEU A 169 -11.89 -1.56 12.79
N GLY A 170 -12.95 -1.56 13.60
CA GLY A 170 -13.09 -2.42 14.77
C GLY A 170 -13.94 -3.64 14.41
N THR A 171 -13.43 -4.84 14.69
CA THR A 171 -14.14 -6.09 14.37
C THR A 171 -14.16 -7.08 15.52
N ALA A 172 -15.27 -7.81 15.67
CA ALA A 172 -15.51 -8.85 16.66
C ALA A 172 -15.24 -8.36 18.10
N ILE A 173 -15.68 -7.13 18.41
CA ILE A 173 -15.44 -6.52 19.72
C ILE A 173 -16.47 -7.04 20.73
N VAL A 174 -15.98 -7.55 21.85
CA VAL A 174 -16.80 -8.13 22.93
C VAL A 174 -16.44 -7.46 24.26
N PRO A 175 -17.41 -6.93 25.02
CA PRO A 175 -17.15 -6.46 26.38
C PRO A 175 -17.03 -7.63 27.36
N ALA A 176 -16.17 -7.50 28.38
CA ALA A 176 -16.03 -8.53 29.42
C ALA A 176 -17.30 -8.71 30.27
N SER A 177 -18.10 -7.66 30.40
CA SER A 177 -19.43 -7.68 31.00
C SER A 177 -20.44 -7.02 30.04
N PRO A 178 -21.66 -7.56 29.91
CA PRO A 178 -22.66 -6.98 29.00
C PRO A 178 -23.15 -5.61 29.49
N GLY A 179 -23.70 -4.82 28.56
CA GLY A 179 -24.29 -3.51 28.84
C GLY A 179 -23.29 -2.35 28.90
N GLN A 180 -22.04 -2.57 28.51
CA GLN A 180 -21.01 -1.52 28.51
C GLN A 180 -21.01 -0.73 27.21
N ASN A 181 -20.68 0.56 27.29
CA ASN A 181 -20.43 1.37 26.11
C ASN A 181 -18.99 1.16 25.65
N LEU A 182 -18.78 0.96 24.35
CA LEU A 182 -17.45 1.13 23.77
C LEU A 182 -17.21 2.61 23.57
N ASN A 183 -16.23 3.17 24.26
CA ASN A 183 -15.89 4.58 24.23
C ASN A 183 -14.63 4.84 23.40
N CYS A 184 -14.58 6.02 22.79
CA CYS A 184 -13.45 6.54 22.04
C CYS A 184 -12.92 7.83 22.68
N ARG A 185 -11.60 7.90 22.89
CA ARG A 185 -10.88 9.12 23.27
C ARG A 185 -9.79 9.45 22.24
N MET A 186 -9.57 10.74 22.04
CA MET A 186 -8.49 11.29 21.23
C MET A 186 -7.30 11.66 22.11
N LYS A 187 -6.10 11.46 21.60
CA LYS A 187 -4.85 12.05 22.09
C LYS A 187 -4.57 13.30 21.28
N LEU A 188 -4.80 14.48 21.86
CA LEU A 188 -4.58 15.78 21.21
C LEU A 188 -3.57 16.58 22.03
N GLY A 189 -2.59 17.19 21.37
CA GLY A 189 -1.54 17.94 22.07
C GLY A 189 -0.69 17.05 23.00
N GLY A 190 -0.58 15.76 22.70
CA GLY A 190 0.30 14.81 23.41
C GLY A 190 -0.35 14.03 24.57
N SER A 191 -1.59 14.30 24.96
CA SER A 191 -2.29 13.60 26.05
C SER A 191 -3.67 13.12 25.64
N TYR A 192 -4.14 12.00 26.21
CA TYR A 192 -5.53 11.56 26.03
C TYR A 192 -6.49 12.45 26.81
N LEU A 193 -7.46 13.03 26.11
CA LEU A 193 -8.41 13.96 26.71
C LEU A 193 -9.48 13.14 27.41
N THR A 194 -9.83 13.53 28.63
CA THR A 194 -10.81 12.84 29.48
C THR A 194 -12.10 13.63 29.70
N THR A 195 -12.19 14.82 29.11
CA THR A 195 -13.32 15.75 29.16
C THR A 195 -13.40 16.55 27.85
N GLY A 196 -14.44 17.35 27.68
CA GLY A 196 -14.57 18.29 26.55
C GLY A 196 -14.94 17.63 25.22
N TYR A 197 -15.52 16.44 25.24
CA TYR A 197 -16.06 15.81 24.03
C TYR A 197 -17.46 16.32 23.73
N ARG A 198 -17.71 16.60 22.45
CA ARG A 198 -19.04 16.87 21.94
C ARG A 198 -19.38 15.78 20.94
N TYR A 199 -20.55 15.16 21.06
CA TYR A 199 -20.99 14.11 20.14
C TYR A 199 -22.50 14.09 19.98
N HIS A 200 -22.92 13.44 18.90
CA HIS A 200 -24.30 13.08 18.67
C HIS A 200 -24.35 11.74 17.94
N ASN A 201 -25.15 10.82 18.46
CA ASN A 201 -25.36 9.47 17.96
C ASN A 201 -26.84 9.27 17.67
N ALA A 202 -27.13 8.63 16.55
CA ALA A 202 -28.44 8.08 16.21
C ALA A 202 -28.35 6.55 16.25
N MET A 203 -29.35 5.90 16.84
CA MET A 203 -29.40 4.46 17.04
C MET A 203 -30.76 3.90 16.63
N SER A 204 -30.77 2.70 16.08
CA SER A 204 -32.00 1.94 15.80
C SER A 204 -31.81 0.50 16.27
N THR A 205 -32.89 -0.16 16.69
CA THR A 205 -32.85 -1.57 17.08
C THR A 205 -33.92 -2.37 16.34
N ASP A 206 -33.72 -3.68 16.19
CA ASP A 206 -34.71 -4.59 15.58
C ASP A 206 -35.95 -4.82 16.47
N GLY A 207 -35.87 -4.51 17.76
CA GLY A 207 -36.99 -4.58 18.70
C GLY A 207 -37.92 -3.36 18.71
N SER A 208 -37.68 -2.32 17.90
CA SER A 208 -38.48 -1.08 17.90
C SER A 208 -38.43 -0.34 16.55
N ASN A 209 -39.55 0.28 16.16
CA ASN A 209 -39.58 1.20 15.00
C ASN A 209 -39.14 2.63 15.36
N ALA A 210 -38.70 2.88 16.59
CA ALA A 210 -38.22 4.18 17.05
C ALA A 210 -36.69 4.32 16.91
N TYR A 211 -36.24 5.53 16.63
CA TYR A 211 -34.81 5.88 16.64
C TYR A 211 -34.44 6.48 18.00
N GLY A 212 -33.42 5.91 18.64
CA GLY A 212 -32.78 6.45 19.84
C GLY A 212 -31.74 7.50 19.48
N ALA A 213 -31.43 8.37 20.45
CA ALA A 213 -30.36 9.36 20.33
C ALA A 213 -29.56 9.46 21.63
N SER A 214 -28.28 9.75 21.49
CA SER A 214 -27.37 10.01 22.60
C SER A 214 -26.45 11.14 22.21
N ALA A 215 -26.32 12.14 23.08
CA ALA A 215 -25.58 13.34 22.77
C ALA A 215 -24.95 13.96 24.01
N SER A 216 -23.84 14.65 23.81
CA SER A 216 -23.22 15.45 24.86
C SER A 216 -22.50 16.65 24.27
N ALA A 217 -22.40 17.72 25.06
CA ALA A 217 -21.58 18.89 24.75
C ALA A 217 -20.34 19.00 25.66
N ALA A 218 -20.13 18.06 26.58
CA ALA A 218 -19.03 18.06 27.56
C ALA A 218 -18.69 16.64 28.06
N GLY A 219 -18.83 15.63 27.20
CA GLY A 219 -18.60 14.22 27.53
C GLY A 219 -17.15 13.93 27.91
N ALA A 220 -16.95 12.82 28.62
CA ALA A 220 -15.63 12.32 28.99
C ALA A 220 -14.96 11.45 27.90
N ALA A 221 -15.76 11.01 26.93
CA ALA A 221 -15.40 10.24 25.74
C ALA A 221 -16.58 10.30 24.75
N ILE A 222 -16.40 9.74 23.56
CA ILE A 222 -17.46 9.54 22.57
C ILE A 222 -17.87 8.07 22.62
N PRO A 223 -19.10 7.71 23.01
CA PRO A 223 -19.57 6.34 22.89
C PRO A 223 -19.78 6.00 21.42
N ILE A 224 -19.18 4.90 20.97
CA ILE A 224 -19.25 4.38 19.60
C ILE A 224 -19.95 3.02 19.51
N GLY A 225 -20.40 2.52 20.65
CA GLY A 225 -21.38 1.45 20.82
C GLY A 225 -22.00 1.63 22.20
N GLU A 226 -23.31 1.57 22.31
CA GLU A 226 -24.03 1.90 23.55
C GLU A 226 -24.81 0.71 24.09
N GLY A 227 -24.48 0.27 25.30
CA GLY A 227 -25.08 -0.91 25.92
C GLY A 227 -24.74 -2.21 25.19
N VAL A 228 -23.49 -2.36 24.74
CA VAL A 228 -23.02 -3.55 23.99
C VAL A 228 -23.15 -4.79 24.87
N GLY A 229 -23.87 -5.80 24.38
CA GLY A 229 -24.13 -7.05 25.10
C GLY A 229 -23.19 -8.18 24.71
N ALA A 230 -22.92 -8.36 23.42
CA ALA A 230 -22.16 -9.52 22.95
C ALA A 230 -21.13 -9.20 21.86
N SER A 231 -21.51 -8.56 20.76
CA SER A 231 -20.61 -8.30 19.62
C SER A 231 -20.79 -6.88 19.10
N LEU A 232 -19.72 -6.29 18.59
CA LEU A 232 -19.72 -4.99 17.92
C LEU A 232 -18.69 -4.95 16.78
N ASP A 233 -19.11 -4.39 15.65
CA ASP A 233 -18.25 -4.01 14.53
C ASP A 233 -18.48 -2.53 14.19
N PHE A 234 -17.42 -1.81 13.80
CA PHE A 234 -17.56 -0.41 13.37
C PHE A 234 -16.50 0.02 12.36
N THR A 235 -16.86 1.06 11.60
CA THR A 235 -15.93 1.88 10.82
C THR A 235 -15.93 3.30 11.39
N MET A 236 -14.75 3.92 11.47
CA MET A 236 -14.57 5.28 11.94
C MET A 236 -13.59 6.01 11.04
N HIS A 237 -13.87 7.28 10.76
CA HIS A 237 -13.10 8.09 9.84
C HIS A 237 -12.72 9.43 10.47
N VAL A 238 -11.46 9.85 10.31
CA VAL A 238 -10.93 11.12 10.79
C VAL A 238 -9.99 11.75 9.76
N ARG A 239 -10.07 13.08 9.62
CA ARG A 239 -9.28 13.88 8.67
C ARG A 239 -8.60 15.05 9.38
N ASN A 240 -7.69 15.73 8.67
CA ASN A 240 -6.99 16.93 9.16
C ASN A 240 -6.28 16.72 10.51
N VAL A 241 -5.66 15.54 10.69
CA VAL A 241 -5.14 15.06 11.97
C VAL A 241 -3.99 15.92 12.50
N THR A 242 -3.18 16.54 11.63
CA THR A 242 -2.04 17.38 12.02
C THR A 242 -2.37 18.87 12.22
N ASN A 243 -3.55 19.34 11.79
CA ASN A 243 -3.86 20.78 11.77
C ASN A 243 -4.17 21.33 13.17
N ALA A 244 -3.23 21.95 13.87
CA ALA A 244 -3.43 22.40 15.25
C ALA A 244 -4.45 23.56 15.46
N THR A 245 -5.03 24.12 14.38
CA THR A 245 -5.95 25.28 14.47
C THR A 245 -7.43 24.90 14.40
N ILE A 246 -7.75 23.65 14.07
CA ILE A 246 -9.13 23.17 13.96
C ILE A 246 -9.35 21.93 14.80
N ARG A 247 -10.57 21.77 15.30
CA ARG A 247 -11.00 20.57 16.01
C ARG A 247 -11.04 19.35 15.08
N LYS A 248 -10.79 18.17 15.65
CA LYS A 248 -10.83 16.91 14.89
C LYS A 248 -12.25 16.38 14.89
N LEU A 249 -12.82 16.24 13.71
CA LEU A 249 -14.12 15.59 13.54
C LEU A 249 -13.88 14.11 13.26
N LEU A 250 -14.40 13.27 14.14
CA LEU A 250 -14.60 11.86 13.83
C LEU A 250 -16.05 11.62 13.46
N HIS A 251 -16.27 10.68 12.55
CA HIS A 251 -17.59 10.13 12.24
C HIS A 251 -17.46 8.62 12.13
N PHE A 252 -18.52 7.91 12.51
CA PHE A 252 -18.49 6.46 12.59
C PHE A 252 -19.86 5.86 12.32
N HIS A 253 -19.83 4.59 11.92
CA HIS A 253 -21.00 3.74 11.77
C HIS A 253 -20.66 2.35 12.27
N GLY A 254 -21.58 1.73 13.01
CA GLY A 254 -21.39 0.41 13.58
C GLY A 254 -22.68 -0.37 13.77
N ALA A 255 -22.52 -1.66 13.98
CA ALA A 255 -23.59 -2.60 14.30
C ALA A 255 -23.15 -3.43 15.52
N TYR A 256 -24.10 -3.75 16.40
CA TYR A 256 -23.80 -4.50 17.60
C TYR A 256 -25.02 -5.21 18.16
N MET A 257 -24.80 -6.27 18.94
CA MET A 257 -25.83 -6.86 19.80
C MET A 257 -25.84 -6.11 21.13
N ASN A 258 -26.97 -5.51 21.50
CA ASN A 258 -27.10 -4.83 22.79
C ASN A 258 -27.34 -5.84 23.95
N SER A 259 -27.39 -5.35 25.19
CA SER A 259 -27.62 -6.20 26.38
C SER A 259 -29.05 -6.74 26.51
N ASN A 260 -30.00 -6.23 25.73
CA ASN A 260 -31.40 -6.70 25.65
C ASN A 260 -31.59 -7.61 24.41
N PRO A 261 -30.63 -8.52 24.19
CA PRO A 261 -30.29 -9.22 22.93
C PRO A 261 -30.85 -8.71 21.59
N SER A 262 -30.93 -7.39 21.37
CA SER A 262 -31.39 -6.81 20.11
C SER A 262 -30.22 -6.45 19.21
N LEU A 263 -30.40 -6.63 17.90
CA LEU A 263 -29.52 -6.05 16.89
C LEU A 263 -29.70 -4.53 16.92
N ALA A 264 -28.59 -3.80 17.03
CA ALA A 264 -28.55 -2.35 17.03
C ALA A 264 -27.63 -1.83 15.94
N LEU A 265 -28.02 -0.71 15.33
CA LEU A 265 -27.14 0.13 14.51
C LEU A 265 -26.85 1.42 15.26
N ILE A 266 -25.66 1.96 15.04
CA ILE A 266 -25.26 3.28 15.54
C ILE A 266 -24.56 4.05 14.43
N SER A 267 -24.94 5.32 14.27
CA SER A 267 -24.20 6.27 13.44
C SER A 267 -24.01 7.54 14.23
N GLY A 268 -22.79 8.05 14.28
CA GLY A 268 -22.48 9.20 15.10
C GLY A 268 -21.30 9.99 14.59
N ALA A 269 -21.18 11.18 15.15
CA ALA A 269 -20.03 12.04 14.96
C ALA A 269 -19.64 12.67 16.29
N GLY A 270 -18.36 13.01 16.41
CA GLY A 270 -17.86 13.64 17.62
C GLY A 270 -16.57 14.39 17.42
N THR A 271 -16.25 15.21 18.41
CA THR A 271 -15.06 16.04 18.45
C THR A 271 -14.65 16.30 19.90
N ASN A 272 -13.47 16.88 20.08
CA ASN A 272 -13.04 17.44 21.36
C ASN A 272 -12.84 18.96 21.21
N ASP A 273 -13.01 19.71 22.28
CA ASP A 273 -12.78 21.15 22.28
C ASP A 273 -11.30 21.53 22.03
N ASN A 274 -10.36 20.63 22.32
CA ASN A 274 -8.93 20.79 22.03
C ASN A 274 -8.65 20.70 20.50
N THR A 275 -7.85 21.62 19.97
CA THR A 275 -7.51 21.69 18.53
C THR A 275 -6.15 21.10 18.18
N GLY A 276 -5.37 20.66 19.18
CA GLY A 276 -4.03 20.10 18.99
C GLY A 276 -4.01 18.94 17.99
N ALA A 277 -2.83 18.66 17.43
CA ALA A 277 -2.66 17.55 16.51
C ALA A 277 -3.10 16.23 17.17
N LEU A 278 -3.85 15.41 16.42
CA LEU A 278 -4.23 14.06 16.80
C LEU A 278 -3.03 13.15 16.62
N THR A 279 -2.57 12.58 17.73
CA THR A 279 -1.46 11.63 17.76
C THR A 279 -1.88 10.29 18.33
N GLY A 280 -3.18 10.08 18.52
CA GLY A 280 -3.70 8.77 18.87
C GLY A 280 -5.19 8.72 19.14
N ILE A 281 -5.74 7.53 19.03
CA ILE A 281 -7.12 7.20 19.38
C ILE A 281 -7.08 6.01 20.35
N ARG A 282 -7.88 6.08 21.41
CA ARG A 282 -8.01 5.04 22.44
C ARG A 282 -9.44 4.54 22.48
N PHE A 283 -9.58 3.24 22.55
CA PHE A 283 -10.83 2.54 22.80
C PHE A 283 -10.82 1.91 24.19
N MET A 284 -11.95 1.99 24.88
CA MET A 284 -12.14 1.41 26.21
C MET A 284 -13.61 1.12 26.45
N MET A 285 -13.93 0.16 27.31
CA MET A 285 -15.31 0.00 27.79
C MET A 285 -15.63 1.10 28.83
N SER A 286 -16.91 1.43 29.01
CA SER A 286 -17.37 2.32 30.10
C SER A 286 -17.02 1.79 31.49
N SER A 287 -16.95 0.46 31.62
CA SER A 287 -16.43 -0.24 32.78
C SER A 287 -15.83 -1.58 32.33
N GLY A 288 -14.85 -2.08 33.06
CA GLY A 288 -14.18 -3.35 32.76
C GLY A 288 -13.33 -3.32 31.49
N ASN A 289 -13.03 -4.52 30.98
CA ASN A 289 -12.11 -4.72 29.87
C ASN A 289 -12.86 -5.00 28.55
N ILE A 290 -12.18 -4.76 27.45
CA ILE A 290 -12.51 -5.34 26.14
C ILE A 290 -12.04 -6.79 26.17
N ALA A 291 -12.98 -7.74 26.22
CA ALA A 291 -12.66 -9.16 26.32
C ALA A 291 -11.91 -9.65 25.07
N SER A 292 -12.39 -9.27 23.89
CA SER A 292 -11.78 -9.59 22.61
C SER A 292 -12.14 -8.54 21.54
N GLY A 293 -11.42 -8.58 20.42
CA GLY A 293 -11.69 -7.77 19.23
C GLY A 293 -10.39 -7.35 18.54
N THR A 294 -10.48 -6.94 17.28
CA THR A 294 -9.34 -6.44 16.51
C THR A 294 -9.62 -5.05 15.98
N PHE A 295 -8.68 -4.14 16.18
CA PHE A 295 -8.73 -2.74 15.76
C PHE A 295 -7.64 -2.50 14.73
N ARG A 296 -8.04 -2.13 13.51
CA ARG A 296 -7.12 -1.88 12.39
C ARG A 296 -7.19 -0.43 11.97
N LEU A 297 -6.03 0.22 11.88
CA LEU A 297 -5.88 1.58 11.40
C LEU A 297 -5.38 1.57 9.96
N TYR A 298 -6.07 2.29 9.10
CA TYR A 298 -5.73 2.46 7.69
C TYR A 298 -5.52 3.93 7.36
N GLY A 299 -4.59 4.20 6.45
CA GLY A 299 -4.41 5.51 5.82
C GLY A 299 -4.92 5.50 4.39
N ILE A 300 -5.69 6.50 4.02
CA ILE A 300 -6.23 6.68 2.67
C ILE A 300 -5.47 7.84 2.02
N LYS A 301 -4.72 7.54 0.95
CA LYS A 301 -3.90 8.54 0.24
C LYS A 301 -4.79 9.46 -0.61
N LYS A 302 -4.31 10.69 -0.83
CA LYS A 302 -4.95 11.67 -1.71
C LYS A 302 -5.18 11.06 -3.10
N GLN A 303 -6.34 11.34 -3.69
CA GLN A 303 -6.56 11.15 -5.13
C GLN A 303 -6.18 12.43 -5.88
#